data_AF-A0A4V1S5K7-F1
#
_entry.id   AF-A0A4V1S5K7-F1
#
_cell.length_a   1.000
_cell.length_b   1.000
_cell.length_c   1.000
_cell.angle_alpha   90.00
_cell.angle_beta   90.00
_cell.angle_gamma   90.00
#
_symmetry.space_group_name_H-M   'P 1'
#
loop_
_entity.id
_entity.type
_entity.pdbx_description
1 polymer ?
#
loop_
_entity_poly.entity_id
_entity_poly.type
_entity_poly.pdbx_seq_one_letter_code
_entity_poly.pdbx_strand_id
1 'polypeptide(L)'
;DLESAETWSKWGLGRGQLAAISAVVGGSAGLAFDLMTGGLSHGIGAALGALTGGGAAWFKGGSLPDLRISLTGGVKVGAGEGKSLTMGPPKNPNFPWVLLDGVLTRYRRMLDRAHGRRDTEVLEGGETGFTRDFPSERRALLGKWFGSCLKGAPNRALEPEVFETLVETLAEVERDKEA
;
A
#
# COMPACT_ATOMS: atom_id res chain seq x y z
N ASP A 1 -14.60 8.20 -1.16
CA ASP A 1 -14.93 7.16 -2.15
C ASP A 1 -13.61 6.64 -2.72
N LEU A 2 -13.31 5.35 -2.52
CA LEU A 2 -12.09 4.73 -3.03
C LEU A 2 -12.21 4.37 -4.52
N GLU A 3 -13.36 4.55 -5.15
CA GLU A 3 -13.59 4.28 -6.56
C GLU A 3 -13.36 5.52 -7.43
N SER A 4 -13.38 6.71 -6.83
CA SER A 4 -13.15 7.99 -7.50
C SER A 4 -11.71 8.15 -8.00
N ALA A 5 -11.56 8.48 -9.28
CA ALA A 5 -10.27 8.81 -9.91
C ALA A 5 -9.55 9.98 -9.22
N GLU A 6 -10.30 10.93 -8.66
CA GLU A 6 -9.76 12.08 -7.93
C GLU A 6 -9.03 11.62 -6.66
N THR A 7 -9.63 10.71 -5.90
CA THR A 7 -9.02 10.10 -4.71
C THR A 7 -7.69 9.42 -5.06
N TRP A 8 -7.64 8.64 -6.15
CA TRP A 8 -6.42 7.96 -6.62
C TRP A 8 -5.33 8.91 -7.11
N SER A 9 -5.71 10.09 -7.58
CA SER A 9 -4.76 11.11 -8.03
C SER A 9 -4.17 11.92 -6.86
N LYS A 10 -4.90 12.04 -5.74
CA LYS A 10 -4.52 12.88 -4.59
C LYS A 10 -3.97 12.09 -3.41
N TRP A 11 -4.43 10.85 -3.22
CA TRP A 11 -4.00 9.95 -2.16
C TRP A 11 -3.05 8.87 -2.69
N GLY A 12 -2.32 8.26 -1.78
CA GLY A 12 -1.24 7.33 -2.06
C GLY A 12 0.00 8.02 -2.61
N LEU A 13 0.98 7.20 -2.96
CA LEU A 13 2.27 7.66 -3.46
C LEU A 13 2.17 8.19 -4.89
N GLY A 14 2.97 9.21 -5.20
CA GLY A 14 3.17 9.64 -6.58
C GLY A 14 3.87 8.56 -7.42
N ARG A 15 3.74 8.61 -8.75
CA ARG A 15 4.32 7.58 -9.66
C ARG A 15 5.81 7.31 -9.41
N GLY A 16 6.60 8.37 -9.20
CA GLY A 16 8.03 8.24 -8.91
C GLY A 16 8.33 7.64 -7.53
N GLN A 17 7.61 8.06 -6.49
CA GLN A 17 7.74 7.50 -5.14
C GLN A 17 7.35 6.02 -5.13
N LEU A 18 6.27 5.66 -5.82
CA LEU A 18 5.80 4.29 -5.93
C LEU A 18 6.77 3.40 -6.72
N ALA A 19 7.36 3.91 -7.80
CA ALA A 19 8.41 3.22 -8.53
C ALA A 19 9.65 3.01 -7.67
N ALA A 20 10.09 4.03 -6.92
CA ALA A 20 11.22 3.92 -6.01
C ALA A 20 10.98 2.85 -4.93
N ILE A 21 9.83 2.86 -4.27
CA ILE A 21 9.48 1.85 -3.26
C ILE A 21 9.39 0.46 -3.86
N SER A 22 8.78 0.33 -5.04
CA SER A 22 8.68 -0.98 -5.70
C SER A 22 10.04 -1.51 -6.17
N ALA A 23 10.97 -0.62 -6.53
CA ALA A 23 12.36 -0.97 -6.81
C ALA A 23 13.08 -1.43 -5.53
N VAL A 24 12.90 -0.76 -4.39
CA VAL A 24 13.46 -1.20 -3.09
C VAL A 24 12.93 -2.59 -2.72
N VAL A 25 11.61 -2.81 -2.83
CA VAL A 25 10.99 -4.10 -2.54
C VAL A 25 11.51 -5.19 -3.49
N GLY A 26 11.50 -4.93 -4.80
CA GLY A 26 11.98 -5.87 -5.80
C GLY A 26 13.47 -6.17 -5.65
N GLY A 27 14.29 -5.15 -5.41
CA GLY A 27 15.73 -5.29 -5.20
C GLY A 27 16.07 -6.04 -3.93
N SER A 28 15.33 -5.83 -2.83
CA SER A 28 15.54 -6.61 -1.59
C SER A 28 15.22 -8.09 -1.76
N ALA A 29 14.18 -8.44 -2.53
CA ALA A 29 13.88 -9.82 -2.87
C ALA A 29 14.97 -10.43 -3.78
N GLY A 30 15.48 -9.65 -4.74
CA GLY A 30 16.60 -10.04 -5.59
C GLY A 30 17.90 -10.24 -4.82
N LEU A 31 18.18 -9.40 -3.83
CA LEU A 31 19.35 -9.52 -2.96
C LEU A 31 19.29 -10.78 -2.09
N ALA A 32 18.10 -11.14 -1.58
CA ALA A 32 17.92 -12.40 -0.88
C ALA A 32 18.26 -13.61 -1.78
N PHE A 33 17.85 -13.56 -3.06
CA PHE A 33 18.25 -14.56 -4.04
C PHE A 33 19.76 -14.56 -4.28
N ASP A 34 20.38 -13.39 -4.40
CA ASP A 34 21.83 -13.30 -4.61
C ASP A 34 22.62 -13.91 -3.46
N LEU A 35 22.18 -13.71 -2.21
CA LEU A 35 22.76 -14.34 -1.03
C LEU A 35 22.59 -15.86 -1.02
N MET A 36 21.43 -16.38 -1.47
CA MET A 36 21.21 -17.82 -1.61
C MET A 36 22.17 -18.47 -2.61
N THR A 37 22.60 -17.74 -3.63
CA THR A 37 23.64 -18.20 -4.58
C THR A 37 25.07 -18.10 -4.04
N GLY A 38 25.24 -17.76 -2.76
CA GLY A 38 26.57 -17.54 -2.16
C GLY A 38 27.29 -16.32 -2.73
N GLY A 39 26.55 -15.35 -3.30
CA GLY A 39 27.11 -14.16 -3.95
C GLY A 39 27.63 -14.38 -5.38
N LEU A 40 27.51 -15.58 -5.94
CA LEU A 40 27.95 -15.90 -7.32
C LEU A 40 27.17 -15.15 -8.41
N SER A 41 25.98 -14.69 -8.07
CA SER A 41 25.13 -13.83 -8.91
C SER A 41 25.63 -12.37 -8.98
N HIS A 42 26.63 -11.97 -8.17
CA HIS A 42 27.22 -10.62 -8.19
C HIS A 42 26.21 -9.46 -8.11
N GLY A 43 25.07 -9.66 -7.45
CA GLY A 43 24.04 -8.62 -7.32
C GLY A 43 23.09 -8.49 -8.52
N ILE A 44 23.17 -9.40 -9.50
CA ILE A 44 22.29 -9.39 -10.69
C ILE A 44 20.83 -9.58 -10.29
N GLY A 45 20.53 -10.43 -9.30
CA GLY A 45 19.17 -10.63 -8.81
C GLY A 45 18.61 -9.34 -8.22
N ALA A 46 19.37 -8.65 -7.38
CA ALA A 46 18.99 -7.35 -6.80
C ALA A 46 18.75 -6.30 -7.89
N ALA A 47 19.64 -6.21 -8.89
CA ALA A 47 19.49 -5.26 -9.99
C ALA A 47 18.22 -5.54 -10.82
N LEU A 48 18.01 -6.80 -11.23
CA LEU A 48 16.84 -7.19 -12.01
C LEU A 48 15.54 -7.03 -11.21
N GLY A 49 15.57 -7.38 -9.93
CA GLY A 49 14.45 -7.20 -9.01
C GLY A 49 14.07 -5.72 -8.87
N ALA A 50 15.05 -4.84 -8.71
CA ALA A 50 14.82 -3.40 -8.59
C ALA A 50 14.26 -2.79 -9.88
N LEU A 51 14.87 -3.10 -11.04
CA LEU A 51 14.41 -2.61 -12.34
C LEU A 51 12.99 -3.10 -12.66
N THR A 52 12.72 -4.38 -12.45
CA THR A 52 11.41 -4.98 -12.73
C THR A 52 10.34 -4.42 -11.79
N GLY A 53 10.64 -4.35 -10.49
CA GLY A 53 9.73 -3.81 -9.48
C GLY A 53 9.39 -2.34 -9.73
N GLY A 54 10.41 -1.50 -9.92
CA GLY A 54 10.23 -0.07 -10.20
C GLY A 54 9.54 0.21 -11.52
N GLY A 55 9.98 -0.46 -12.59
CA GLY A 55 9.39 -0.31 -13.93
C GLY A 55 7.91 -0.72 -13.95
N ALA A 56 7.57 -1.87 -13.39
CA ALA A 56 6.18 -2.33 -13.33
C ALA A 56 5.28 -1.34 -12.57
N ALA A 57 5.77 -0.76 -11.46
CA ALA A 57 5.03 0.22 -10.69
C ALA A 57 4.89 1.57 -11.40
N TRP A 58 5.89 2.01 -12.16
CA TRP A 58 5.79 3.23 -12.96
C TRP A 58 4.66 3.16 -13.99
N PHE A 59 4.54 2.02 -14.69
CA PHE A 59 3.50 1.81 -15.71
C PHE A 59 2.13 1.47 -15.11
N LYS A 60 2.07 0.71 -14.01
CA LYS A 60 0.80 0.19 -13.44
C LYS A 60 0.26 1.00 -12.25
N GLY A 61 1.08 1.82 -11.61
CA GLY A 61 0.73 2.49 -10.36
C GLY A 61 -0.34 3.57 -10.49
N GLY A 62 -0.39 4.24 -11.65
CA GLY A 62 -1.32 5.35 -11.90
C GLY A 62 -2.65 4.95 -12.55
N SER A 63 -2.87 3.68 -12.89
CA SER A 63 -4.17 3.23 -13.40
C SER A 63 -5.15 3.07 -12.25
N LEU A 64 -6.38 3.55 -12.42
CA LEU A 64 -7.51 3.16 -11.56
C LEU A 64 -7.46 1.64 -11.37
N PRO A 65 -7.60 1.11 -10.14
CA PRO A 65 -7.68 -0.32 -9.96
C PRO A 65 -8.92 -0.82 -10.70
N ASP A 66 -8.69 -1.44 -11.85
CA ASP A 66 -9.63 -2.43 -12.34
C ASP A 66 -9.85 -3.40 -11.17
N LEU A 67 -11.06 -3.40 -10.59
CA LEU A 67 -11.56 -4.52 -9.80
C LEU A 67 -11.71 -5.72 -10.74
N ARG A 68 -10.57 -6.24 -11.20
CA ARG A 68 -10.51 -7.45 -11.99
C ARG A 68 -10.83 -8.60 -11.06
N ILE A 69 -12.08 -9.02 -11.15
CA ILE A 69 -12.58 -10.30 -10.65
C ILE A 69 -11.66 -11.38 -11.22
N SER A 70 -10.66 -11.80 -10.45
CA SER A 70 -9.74 -12.83 -10.91
C SER A 70 -10.37 -14.19 -10.63
N LEU A 71 -11.05 -14.75 -11.62
CA LEU A 71 -11.56 -16.13 -11.64
C LEU A 71 -10.44 -17.20 -11.68
N THR A 72 -9.18 -16.80 -11.48
CA THR A 72 -7.98 -17.66 -11.50
C THR A 72 -7.83 -18.58 -10.28
N GLY A 73 -8.79 -18.58 -9.35
CA GLY A 73 -8.86 -19.48 -8.20
C GLY A 73 -9.65 -20.77 -8.44
N GLY A 74 -9.71 -21.28 -9.68
CA GLY A 74 -10.26 -22.61 -9.96
C GLY A 74 -11.75 -22.76 -9.65
N VAL A 75 -12.62 -21.97 -10.31
CA VAL A 75 -14.06 -22.23 -10.27
C VAL A 75 -14.40 -23.34 -11.26
N LYS A 76 -14.29 -24.61 -10.84
CA LYS A 76 -15.02 -25.71 -11.48
C LYS A 76 -16.43 -25.71 -10.90
N VAL A 77 -17.40 -25.28 -11.69
CA VAL A 77 -18.81 -25.18 -11.30
C VAL A 77 -19.39 -26.61 -11.21
N GLY A 78 -19.45 -27.16 -10.00
CA GLY A 78 -20.32 -28.29 -9.67
C GLY A 78 -21.66 -27.74 -9.17
N ALA A 79 -22.76 -28.18 -9.75
CA ALA A 79 -24.10 -27.76 -9.34
C ALA A 79 -24.40 -28.23 -7.90
N GLY A 80 -24.61 -27.30 -6.97
CA GLY A 80 -25.22 -27.61 -5.66
C GLY A 80 -24.50 -27.10 -4.40
N GLU A 81 -23.26 -26.59 -4.48
CA GLU A 81 -22.56 -26.04 -3.30
C GLU A 81 -22.46 -24.51 -3.37
N GLY A 82 -23.10 -23.82 -2.44
CA GLY A 82 -22.86 -22.39 -2.23
C GLY A 82 -21.41 -22.18 -1.77
N LYS A 83 -20.59 -21.46 -2.55
CA LYS A 83 -19.24 -21.08 -2.14
C LYS A 83 -18.98 -19.59 -2.30
N SER A 84 -18.38 -19.05 -1.25
CA SER A 84 -17.98 -17.65 -1.07
C SER A 84 -17.03 -17.19 -2.18
N LEU A 85 -17.41 -16.10 -2.86
CA LEU A 85 -16.55 -15.39 -3.79
C LEU A 85 -15.51 -14.61 -2.97
N THR A 86 -14.28 -15.11 -2.89
CA THR A 86 -13.20 -14.37 -2.21
C THR A 86 -12.67 -13.30 -3.14
N MET A 87 -13.06 -12.05 -2.89
CA MET A 87 -12.54 -10.87 -3.59
C MET A 87 -11.19 -10.50 -2.99
N GLY A 88 -10.11 -10.80 -3.72
CA GLY A 88 -8.77 -10.37 -3.33
C GLY A 88 -8.60 -8.84 -3.40
N PRO A 89 -7.64 -8.26 -2.67
CA PRO A 89 -7.37 -6.83 -2.73
C PRO A 89 -7.00 -6.40 -4.18
N PRO A 90 -7.36 -5.17 -4.59
CA PRO A 90 -6.94 -4.63 -5.88
C PRO A 90 -5.45 -4.83 -6.15
N LYS A 91 -5.12 -5.28 -7.37
CA LYS A 91 -3.74 -5.58 -7.78
C LYS A 91 -2.87 -4.34 -8.03
N ASN A 92 -3.35 -3.14 -7.65
CA ASN A 92 -2.61 -1.90 -7.81
C ASN A 92 -1.64 -1.74 -6.62
N PRO A 93 -0.32 -1.62 -6.84
CA PRO A 93 0.65 -1.43 -5.76
C PRO A 93 0.43 -0.14 -4.94
N ASN A 94 -0.28 0.86 -5.48
CA ASN A 94 -0.64 2.07 -4.75
C ASN A 94 -1.84 1.87 -3.80
N PHE A 95 -2.61 0.79 -3.96
CA PHE A 95 -3.84 0.57 -3.19
C PHE A 95 -3.65 0.64 -1.67
N PRO A 96 -2.65 -0.02 -1.05
CA PRO A 96 -2.46 0.04 0.39
C PRO A 96 -2.12 1.46 0.89
N TRP A 97 -1.47 2.27 0.06
CA TRP A 97 -1.13 3.66 0.38
C TRP A 97 -2.38 4.55 0.35
N VAL A 98 -3.22 4.38 -0.66
CA VAL A 98 -4.52 5.08 -0.75
C VAL A 98 -5.40 4.71 0.45
N LEU A 99 -5.41 3.43 0.86
CA LEU A 99 -6.12 2.99 2.06
C LEU A 99 -5.58 3.67 3.33
N LEU A 100 -4.26 3.70 3.50
CA LEU A 100 -3.64 4.31 4.67
C LEU A 100 -3.96 5.81 4.75
N ASP A 101 -3.87 6.54 3.65
CA ASP A 101 -4.28 7.96 3.60
C ASP A 101 -5.74 8.16 3.99
N GLY A 102 -6.64 7.29 3.52
CA GLY A 102 -8.04 7.35 3.88
C GLY A 102 -8.28 7.13 5.39
N VAL A 103 -7.53 6.21 6.00
CA VAL A 103 -7.59 5.96 7.45
C VAL A 103 -7.06 7.17 8.23
N LEU A 104 -5.90 7.70 7.86
CA LEU A 104 -5.29 8.86 8.55
C LEU A 104 -6.13 10.13 8.40
N THR A 105 -6.70 10.36 7.22
CA THR A 105 -7.63 11.48 6.99
C THR A 105 -8.85 11.35 7.88
N ARG A 106 -9.44 10.16 7.97
CA ARG A 106 -10.59 9.93 8.85
C ARG A 106 -10.21 10.09 10.32
N TYR A 107 -9.02 9.63 10.70
CA TYR A 107 -8.48 9.77 12.05
C TYR A 107 -8.39 11.23 12.46
N ARG A 108 -7.74 12.07 11.62
CA ARG A 108 -7.65 13.51 11.88
C ARG A 108 -9.03 14.15 12.05
N ARG A 109 -9.97 13.86 11.15
CA ARG A 109 -11.32 14.43 11.22
C ARG A 109 -12.08 13.98 12.47
N MET A 110 -11.90 12.73 12.90
CA MET A 110 -12.45 12.25 14.18
C MET A 110 -11.88 13.02 15.38
N LEU A 111 -10.60 13.37 15.36
CA LEU A 111 -9.99 14.20 16.41
C LEU A 111 -10.51 15.64 16.39
N ASP A 112 -10.77 16.22 15.23
CA ASP A 112 -11.26 17.60 15.08
C ASP A 112 -12.75 17.74 15.41
N ARG A 113 -13.48 16.62 15.49
CA ARG A 113 -14.93 16.62 15.65
C ARG A 113 -15.35 16.51 17.11
N ALA A 114 -16.17 17.46 17.55
CA ALA A 114 -16.82 17.41 18.86
C ALA A 114 -17.72 16.16 19.00
N HIS A 115 -17.58 15.43 20.10
CA HIS A 115 -18.27 14.15 20.35
C HIS A 115 -19.82 14.22 20.38
N GLY A 116 -20.40 15.41 20.43
CA GLY A 116 -21.86 15.62 20.45
C GLY A 116 -22.51 15.95 19.09
N ARG A 117 -21.74 16.10 18.02
CA ARG A 117 -22.26 16.49 16.70
C ARG A 117 -22.96 15.31 15.99
N ARG A 118 -24.19 15.55 15.51
CA ARG A 118 -25.05 14.55 14.82
C ARG A 118 -25.18 14.76 13.32
N ASP A 119 -24.56 15.80 12.77
CA ASP A 119 -24.56 16.10 11.34
C ASP A 119 -23.74 15.08 10.54
N THR A 120 -23.96 14.99 9.23
CA THR A 120 -23.14 14.16 8.36
C THR A 120 -21.92 14.96 7.91
N GLU A 121 -20.73 14.47 8.22
CA GLU A 121 -19.49 15.05 7.72
C GLU A 121 -19.14 14.42 6.36
N VAL A 122 -18.98 15.27 5.35
CA VAL A 122 -18.49 14.87 4.03
C VAL A 122 -16.99 15.13 4.02
N LEU A 123 -16.21 14.08 3.78
CA LEU A 123 -14.77 14.20 3.56
C LEU A 123 -14.56 14.80 2.18
N GLU A 124 -14.23 16.09 2.09
CA GLU A 124 -13.86 16.70 0.81
C GLU A 124 -12.56 16.08 0.32
N GLY A 125 -12.56 15.57 -0.92
CA GLY A 125 -11.40 14.95 -1.55
C GLY A 125 -10.33 15.95 -1.99
N GLY A 126 -10.19 17.10 -1.30
CA GLY A 126 -9.35 18.23 -1.71
C GLY A 126 -7.87 18.08 -1.34
N GLU A 127 -7.59 17.49 -0.19
CA GLU A 127 -6.26 17.49 0.43
C GLU A 127 -5.38 16.33 -0.09
N THR A 128 -4.09 16.60 -0.28
CA THR A 128 -3.08 15.57 -0.58
C THR A 128 -2.95 14.61 0.60
N GLY A 129 -2.81 13.32 0.31
CA GLY A 129 -2.68 12.30 1.36
C GLY A 129 -1.35 12.39 2.11
N PHE A 130 -1.38 12.06 3.40
CA PHE A 130 -0.24 12.05 4.34
C PHE A 130 0.96 11.23 3.85
N THR A 131 0.73 10.09 3.19
CA THR A 131 1.77 9.12 2.84
C THR A 131 2.81 9.65 1.87
N ARG A 132 2.50 10.72 1.13
CA ARG A 132 3.44 11.39 0.22
C ARG A 132 4.57 12.07 0.96
N ASP A 133 4.28 12.58 2.14
CA ASP A 133 5.21 13.38 2.95
C ASP A 133 5.99 12.54 3.95
N PHE A 134 5.69 11.24 4.03
CA PHE A 134 6.44 10.32 4.88
C PHE A 134 7.94 10.30 4.53
N PRO A 135 8.82 10.14 5.53
CA PRO A 135 10.23 9.85 5.28
C PRO A 135 10.43 8.63 4.37
N SER A 136 11.55 8.60 3.63
CA SER A 136 11.88 7.50 2.72
C SER A 136 11.95 6.15 3.44
N GLU A 137 12.46 6.14 4.65
CA GLU A 137 12.68 4.98 5.50
C GLU A 137 11.34 4.36 5.89
N ARG A 138 10.40 5.21 6.34
CA ARG A 138 9.02 4.84 6.64
C ARG A 138 8.33 4.24 5.43
N ARG A 139 8.47 4.89 4.26
CA ARG A 139 7.90 4.38 3.02
C ARG A 139 8.51 3.05 2.60
N ALA A 140 9.80 2.83 2.82
CA ALA A 140 10.48 1.58 2.51
C ALA A 140 10.01 0.43 3.41
N LEU A 141 9.90 0.65 4.72
CA LEU A 141 9.40 -0.34 5.68
C LEU A 141 7.96 -0.75 5.35
N LEU A 142 7.06 0.23 5.29
CA LEU A 142 5.65 -0.01 4.97
C LEU A 142 5.48 -0.62 3.59
N GLY A 143 6.26 -0.17 2.59
CA GLY A 143 6.24 -0.72 1.23
C GLY A 143 6.62 -2.19 1.16
N LYS A 144 7.66 -2.62 1.91
CA LYS A 144 8.04 -4.03 2.02
C LYS A 144 6.91 -4.86 2.62
N TRP A 145 6.30 -4.38 3.71
CA TRP A 145 5.21 -5.08 4.37
C TRP A 145 3.94 -5.12 3.49
N PHE A 146 3.50 -4.00 2.93
CA PHE A 146 2.39 -3.95 1.98
C PHE A 146 2.59 -4.86 0.78
N GLY A 147 3.81 -4.90 0.22
CA GLY A 147 4.15 -5.81 -0.87
C GLY A 147 3.96 -7.29 -0.49
N SER A 148 4.26 -7.66 0.77
CA SER A 148 4.01 -9.02 1.28
C SER A 148 2.51 -9.31 1.47
N CYS A 149 1.74 -8.34 1.95
CA CYS A 149 0.30 -8.44 2.11
C CYS A 149 -0.42 -8.60 0.75
N LEU A 150 -0.02 -7.83 -0.27
CA LEU A 150 -0.57 -7.93 -1.63
C LEU A 150 -0.28 -9.28 -2.30
N LYS A 151 0.76 -9.99 -1.86
CA LYS A 151 1.07 -11.37 -2.30
C LYS A 151 0.27 -12.44 -1.55
N GLY A 152 -0.56 -12.05 -0.58
CA GLY A 152 -1.31 -12.98 0.28
C GLY A 152 -0.47 -13.70 1.33
N ALA A 153 0.79 -13.25 1.54
CA ALA A 153 1.71 -13.83 2.51
C ALA A 153 2.37 -12.70 3.33
N PRO A 154 1.65 -12.12 4.32
CA PRO A 154 2.17 -11.04 5.15
C PRO A 154 3.48 -11.44 5.85
N ASN A 155 4.50 -10.61 5.73
CA ASN A 155 5.77 -10.81 6.41
C ASN A 155 5.63 -10.45 7.89
N ARG A 156 5.32 -11.46 8.70
CA ARG A 156 5.10 -11.33 10.16
C ARG A 156 6.32 -10.79 10.91
N ALA A 157 7.53 -10.97 10.38
CA ALA A 157 8.74 -10.46 11.03
C ALA A 157 8.83 -8.93 11.04
N LEU A 158 8.16 -8.25 10.09
CA LEU A 158 8.14 -6.78 10.03
C LEU A 158 7.01 -6.17 10.87
N GLU A 159 6.07 -6.97 11.39
CA GLU A 159 4.87 -6.44 12.06
C GLU A 159 5.15 -5.60 13.30
N PRO A 160 6.11 -5.94 14.18
CA PRO A 160 6.42 -5.09 15.33
C PRO A 160 6.85 -3.67 14.91
N GLU A 161 7.80 -3.57 13.97
CA GLU A 161 8.33 -2.29 13.49
C GLU A 161 7.27 -1.50 12.70
N VAL A 162 6.44 -2.20 11.90
CA VAL A 162 5.30 -1.62 11.19
C VAL A 162 4.27 -1.08 12.18
N PHE A 163 3.97 -1.82 13.24
CA PHE A 163 3.02 -1.39 14.27
C PHE A 163 3.52 -0.13 14.97
N GLU A 164 4.77 -0.12 15.43
CA GLU A 164 5.40 1.06 16.03
C GLU A 164 5.34 2.27 15.09
N THR A 165 5.71 2.08 13.82
CA THR A 165 5.64 3.11 12.78
C THR A 165 4.22 3.66 12.60
N LEU A 166 3.20 2.81 12.61
CA LEU A 166 1.81 3.24 12.48
C LEU A 166 1.34 4.02 13.72
N VAL A 167 1.74 3.60 14.91
CA VAL A 167 1.46 4.32 16.16
C VAL A 167 2.13 5.69 16.15
N GLU A 168 3.39 5.78 15.74
CA GLU A 168 4.10 7.05 15.56
C GLU A 168 3.40 7.97 14.56
N THR A 169 2.96 7.43 13.41
CA THR A 169 2.16 8.20 12.44
C THR A 169 0.91 8.79 13.09
N LEU A 170 0.15 8.00 13.87
CA LEU A 170 -1.06 8.49 14.51
C LEU A 170 -0.75 9.61 15.53
N ALA A 171 0.33 9.46 16.31
CA ALA A 171 0.78 10.47 17.25
C ALA A 171 1.31 11.76 16.57
N GLU A 172 1.92 11.66 15.39
CA GLU A 172 2.24 12.83 14.55
C GLU A 172 0.97 13.54 14.07
N VAL A 173 -0.01 12.77 13.57
CA VAL A 173 -1.29 13.33 13.12
C VAL A 173 -2.04 14.02 14.27
N GLU A 174 -1.93 13.55 15.51
CA GLU A 174 -2.46 14.23 16.69
C GLU A 174 -1.77 15.55 16.98
N ARG A 175 -0.42 15.58 16.99
CA ARG A 175 0.36 16.78 17.31
C ARG A 175 0.13 17.91 16.32
N ASP A 176 0.03 17.58 15.04
CA ASP A 176 -0.27 18.55 13.97
C ASP A 176 -1.70 19.15 14.07
N LYS A 177 -2.53 18.74 15.05
CA LYS A 177 -3.79 19.43 15.39
C LYS A 177 -3.57 20.59 16.36
N GLU A 178 -2.54 20.51 17.20
CA GLU A 178 -2.28 21.47 18.28
C GLU A 178 -1.45 22.67 17.82
N ALA A 179 -0.85 22.59 16.63
CA ALA A 179 -0.07 23.65 15.97
C ALA A 179 -0.96 24.59 15.13
#